data_AF-A0A091S6B8-F1
#
_entry.id   AF-A0A091S6B8-F1
#
_cell.length_a   1.000
_cell.length_b   1.000
_cell.length_c   1.000
_cell.angle_alpha   90.00
_cell.angle_beta   90.00
_cell.angle_gamma   90.00
#
_symmetry.space_group_name_H-M   'P 1'
#
loop_
_entity.id
_entity.type
_entity.pdbx_description
1 polymer ?
#
loop_
_entity_poly.entity_id
_entity_poly.type
_entity_poly.pdbx_seq_one_letter_code
_entity_poly.pdbx_strand_id
1 'polypeptide(L)'
;RSTMEALPACLLKDVYQEALGSAVIGIDEGQFFPDIVEFCATMANAGKTVIVAALDGTFQRKAFGSILNLVPLAESVVKLNAVCMECYREASYTKRLGAEREVEVIGGADKYHSVCRACYFRKRPQQPGSENKENVPLGARPPPAPVSRQIFAS
;
A
#
# COMPACT_ATOMS: atom_id res chain seq x y z
N ARG A 1 -10.05 30.88 -5.96
CA ARG A 1 -9.60 29.65 -5.29
C ARG A 1 -10.24 28.49 -6.05
N SER A 2 -9.54 27.88 -7.01
CA SER A 2 -10.12 26.83 -7.85
C SER A 2 -10.06 25.51 -7.08
N THR A 3 -11.12 25.19 -6.36
CA THR A 3 -11.33 23.83 -5.87
C THR A 3 -11.89 23.02 -7.04
N MET A 4 -11.11 22.08 -7.58
CA MET A 4 -11.63 21.11 -8.54
C MET A 4 -12.28 19.96 -7.76
N GLU A 5 -13.45 19.52 -8.23
CA GLU A 5 -14.16 18.37 -7.70
C GLU A 5 -13.43 17.09 -8.13
N ALA A 6 -13.29 16.13 -7.22
CA ALA A 6 -12.63 14.86 -7.53
C ALA A 6 -13.56 14.00 -8.41
N LEU A 7 -13.03 13.46 -9.50
CA LEU A 7 -13.78 12.57 -10.39
C LEU A 7 -13.62 11.13 -9.90
N PRO A 8 -14.70 10.43 -9.50
CA PRO A 8 -14.63 9.03 -9.17
C PRO A 8 -14.44 8.21 -10.45
N ALA A 9 -13.62 7.17 -10.39
CA ALA A 9 -13.38 6.26 -11.51
C ALA A 9 -13.11 4.84 -11.00
N CYS A 10 -13.47 3.85 -11.81
CA CYS A 10 -13.03 2.46 -11.62
C CYS A 10 -11.89 2.11 -12.59
N LEU A 11 -11.83 2.80 -13.73
CA LEU A 11 -10.74 2.73 -14.70
C LEU A 11 -10.31 4.16 -15.05
N LEU A 12 -9.01 4.42 -15.09
CA LEU A 12 -8.51 5.77 -15.37
C LEU A 12 -8.80 6.20 -16.82
N LYS A 13 -8.96 5.24 -17.72
CA LYS A 13 -9.43 5.51 -19.09
C LYS A 13 -10.78 6.24 -19.13
N ASP A 14 -11.63 6.06 -18.12
CA ASP A 14 -12.99 6.64 -18.09
C ASP A 14 -12.95 8.16 -17.88
N VAL A 15 -11.85 8.68 -17.32
CA VAL A 15 -11.60 10.12 -17.05
C VAL A 15 -10.45 10.67 -17.90
N TYR A 16 -10.10 9.98 -18.99
CA TYR A 16 -8.94 10.30 -19.82
C TYR A 16 -9.05 11.68 -20.47
N GLN A 17 -10.24 12.07 -20.93
CA GLN A 17 -10.45 13.36 -21.61
C GLN A 17 -10.31 14.54 -20.66
N GLU A 18 -10.81 14.40 -19.44
CA GLU A 18 -10.69 15.38 -18.36
C GLU A 18 -9.22 15.52 -17.92
N ALA A 19 -8.51 14.39 -17.81
CA ALA A 19 -7.08 14.37 -17.52
C ALA A 19 -6.24 15.04 -18.62
N LEU A 20 -6.61 14.90 -19.90
CA LEU A 20 -5.95 15.61 -21.01
C LEU A 20 -6.00 17.13 -20.88
N GLY A 21 -7.09 17.68 -20.34
CA GLY A 21 -7.23 19.12 -20.09
C GLY A 21 -6.41 19.64 -18.90
N SER A 22 -5.81 18.75 -18.11
CA SER A 22 -5.14 19.09 -16.85
C SER A 22 -3.62 19.10 -16.99
N ALA A 23 -2.95 20.03 -16.29
CA ALA A 23 -1.49 20.07 -16.19
C ALA A 23 -0.95 19.12 -15.10
N VAL A 24 -1.73 18.94 -14.03
CA VAL A 24 -1.38 18.09 -12.88
C VAL A 24 -2.53 17.13 -12.63
N ILE A 25 -2.21 15.85 -12.42
CA ILE A 25 -3.17 14.77 -12.17
C ILE A 25 -2.81 14.11 -10.83
N GLY A 26 -3.76 14.12 -9.89
CA GLY A 26 -3.67 13.38 -8.65
C GLY A 26 -4.52 12.11 -8.72
N ILE A 27 -3.95 10.96 -8.36
CA ILE A 27 -4.64 9.68 -8.30
C ILE A 27 -4.55 9.18 -6.87
N ASP A 28 -5.70 9.02 -6.23
CA ASP A 28 -5.80 8.45 -4.88
C ASP A 28 -6.15 6.96 -4.95
N GLU A 29 -5.72 6.19 -3.97
CA GLU A 29 -5.92 4.74 -3.90
C GLU A 29 -5.50 3.98 -5.18
N GLY A 30 -4.36 4.38 -5.76
CA GLY A 30 -3.85 3.94 -7.06
C GLY A 30 -3.78 2.42 -7.26
N GLN A 31 -3.68 1.64 -6.18
CA GLN A 31 -3.62 0.18 -6.24
C GLN A 31 -4.90 -0.49 -6.78
N PHE A 32 -6.05 0.21 -6.78
CA PHE A 32 -7.31 -0.33 -7.30
C PHE A 32 -7.48 -0.13 -8.82
N PHE A 33 -6.62 0.66 -9.46
CA PHE A 33 -6.70 0.91 -10.90
C PHE A 33 -5.85 -0.08 -11.68
N PRO A 34 -6.44 -1.04 -12.41
CA PRO A 34 -5.66 -2.02 -13.17
C PRO A 34 -4.87 -1.39 -14.33
N ASP A 35 -5.34 -0.25 -14.84
CA ASP A 35 -4.75 0.53 -15.94
C ASP A 35 -3.78 1.63 -15.45
N ILE A 36 -3.42 1.66 -14.15
CA ILE A 36 -2.58 2.70 -13.55
C ILE A 36 -1.23 2.90 -14.26
N VAL A 37 -0.56 1.82 -14.65
CA VAL A 37 0.79 1.88 -15.23
C VAL A 37 0.75 2.54 -16.61
N GLU A 38 -0.13 2.06 -17.49
CA GLU A 38 -0.29 2.57 -18.84
C GLU A 38 -0.75 4.04 -18.83
N PHE A 39 -1.72 4.35 -17.96
CA PHE A 39 -2.24 5.71 -17.82
C PHE A 39 -1.16 6.69 -17.34
N CYS A 40 -0.45 6.36 -16.26
CA CYS A 40 0.59 7.25 -15.70
C CYS A 40 1.71 7.50 -16.72
N ALA A 41 2.20 6.43 -17.37
CA ALA A 41 3.25 6.56 -18.39
C ALA A 41 2.80 7.44 -19.56
N THR A 42 1.57 7.22 -20.06
CA THR A 42 1.02 8.01 -21.17
C THR A 42 0.88 9.49 -20.81
N MET A 43 0.31 9.78 -19.63
CA MET A 43 0.09 11.16 -19.19
C MET A 43 1.40 11.90 -18.88
N ALA A 44 2.36 11.22 -18.25
CA ALA A 44 3.68 11.79 -17.98
C ALA A 44 4.45 12.10 -19.28
N ASN A 45 4.44 11.16 -20.24
CA ASN A 45 5.04 11.37 -21.57
C ASN A 45 4.36 12.49 -22.37
N ALA A 46 3.09 12.79 -22.09
CA ALA A 46 2.38 13.94 -22.64
C ALA A 46 2.70 15.27 -21.92
N GLY A 47 3.69 15.29 -21.03
CA GLY A 47 4.17 16.48 -20.32
C GLY A 47 3.38 16.84 -19.07
N LYS A 48 2.56 15.93 -18.53
CA LYS A 48 1.77 16.17 -17.32
C LYS A 48 2.53 15.75 -16.06
N THR A 49 2.27 16.41 -14.95
CA THR A 49 2.72 15.94 -13.63
C THR A 49 1.69 14.97 -13.06
N VAL A 50 2.06 13.71 -12.86
CA VAL A 50 1.18 12.68 -12.29
C VAL A 50 1.66 12.35 -10.87
N ILE A 51 0.76 12.44 -9.90
CA ILE A 51 1.04 12.15 -8.48
C ILE A 51 0.11 11.02 -8.05
N VAL A 52 0.67 9.90 -7.60
CA VAL A 52 -0.08 8.71 -7.20
C VAL A 52 0.10 8.45 -5.71
N ALA A 53 -1.01 8.42 -4.96
CA ALA A 53 -1.06 7.88 -3.61
C ALA A 53 -1.61 6.45 -3.68
N ALA A 54 -0.90 5.49 -3.10
CA ALA A 54 -1.29 4.09 -3.14
C ALA A 54 -0.65 3.26 -2.03
N LEU A 55 -1.26 2.11 -1.75
CA LEU A 55 -0.67 1.08 -0.88
C LEU A 55 0.37 0.25 -1.64
N ASP A 56 1.59 0.16 -1.12
CA ASP A 56 2.65 -0.66 -1.72
C ASP A 56 2.43 -2.16 -1.51
N GLY A 57 1.67 -2.54 -0.47
CA GLY A 57 1.35 -3.92 -0.19
C GLY A 57 -0.01 -4.17 0.43
N THR A 58 -0.51 -5.39 0.20
CA THR A 58 -1.76 -5.90 0.76
C THR A 58 -1.62 -6.19 2.26
N PHE A 59 -2.72 -6.60 2.90
CA PHE A 59 -2.69 -7.06 4.30
C PHE A 59 -1.77 -8.27 4.54
N GLN A 60 -1.39 -9.01 3.48
CA GLN A 60 -0.43 -10.12 3.51
C GLN A 60 1.01 -9.67 3.26
N ARG A 61 1.27 -8.35 3.09
CA ARG A 61 2.55 -7.76 2.69
C ARG A 61 3.09 -8.26 1.35
N LYS A 62 2.18 -8.58 0.42
CA LYS A 62 2.48 -8.82 -1.00
C LYS A 62 2.23 -7.54 -1.79
N ALA A 63 2.85 -7.40 -2.97
CA ALA A 63 2.57 -6.28 -3.87
C ALA A 63 1.05 -6.13 -4.10
N PHE A 64 0.54 -4.90 -4.02
CA PHE A 64 -0.88 -4.61 -4.26
C PHE A 64 -1.09 -4.24 -5.73
N GLY A 65 -1.77 -5.12 -6.47
CA GLY A 65 -2.05 -4.87 -7.89
C GLY A 65 -0.77 -4.69 -8.69
N SER A 66 -0.78 -3.71 -9.59
CA SER A 66 0.35 -3.36 -10.46
C SER A 66 1.14 -2.14 -9.97
N ILE A 67 0.88 -1.64 -8.76
CA ILE A 67 1.42 -0.34 -8.30
C ILE A 67 2.94 -0.28 -8.28
N LEU A 68 3.61 -1.38 -7.91
CA LEU A 68 5.07 -1.43 -7.84
C LEU A 68 5.73 -1.36 -9.22
N ASN A 69 4.98 -1.61 -10.29
CA ASN A 69 5.48 -1.46 -11.66
C ASN A 69 5.64 0.02 -12.06
N LEU A 70 5.10 0.98 -11.27
CA LEU A 70 5.40 2.40 -11.44
C LEU A 70 6.79 2.78 -10.93
N VAL A 71 7.37 2.02 -9.99
CA VAL A 71 8.65 2.40 -9.34
C VAL A 71 9.79 2.61 -10.35
N PRO A 72 9.98 1.78 -11.39
CA PRO A 72 11.00 2.01 -12.41
C PRO A 72 10.69 3.19 -13.35
N LEU A 73 9.43 3.64 -13.41
CA LEU A 73 8.96 4.69 -14.29
C LEU A 73 8.89 6.05 -13.59
N ALA A 74 8.83 6.07 -12.26
CA ALA A 74 8.62 7.27 -11.46
C ALA A 74 9.93 8.01 -11.20
N GLU A 75 9.90 9.33 -11.33
CA GLU A 75 11.02 10.21 -10.97
C GLU A 75 11.24 10.28 -9.45
N SER A 76 10.19 10.05 -8.65
CA SER A 76 10.24 10.11 -7.20
C SER A 76 9.30 9.09 -6.56
N VAL A 77 9.82 8.33 -5.60
CA VAL A 77 9.05 7.36 -4.81
C VAL A 77 9.34 7.59 -3.32
N VAL A 78 8.30 7.80 -2.53
CA VAL A 78 8.38 7.95 -1.08
C VAL A 78 7.43 6.98 -0.43
N LYS A 79 7.96 6.13 0.46
CA LYS A 79 7.13 5.27 1.32
C LYS A 79 6.93 5.97 2.67
N LEU A 80 5.67 6.34 2.95
CA LEU A 80 5.29 6.95 4.21
C LEU A 80 5.12 5.89 5.30
N ASN A 81 5.30 6.30 6.56
CA ASN A 81 5.05 5.47 7.72
C ASN A 81 3.93 6.05 8.57
N ALA A 82 3.16 5.15 9.18
CA ALA A 82 2.10 5.47 10.13
C ALA A 82 2.57 5.25 11.58
N VAL A 83 1.68 5.47 12.55
CA VAL A 83 1.88 5.04 13.94
C VAL A 83 1.26 3.66 14.14
N CYS A 84 1.99 2.77 14.81
CA CYS A 84 1.54 1.43 15.14
C CYS A 84 0.41 1.48 16.16
N MET A 85 -0.77 0.97 15.79
CA MET A 85 -1.94 0.97 16.67
C MET A 85 -1.85 -0.07 17.80
N GLU A 86 -0.81 -0.90 17.84
CA GLU A 86 -0.59 -1.89 18.91
C GLU A 86 0.54 -1.52 19.88
N CYS A 87 1.55 -0.77 19.45
CA CYS A 87 2.71 -0.43 20.30
C CYS A 87 3.24 1.00 20.13
N TYR A 88 2.56 1.83 19.35
CA TYR A 88 2.84 3.27 19.18
C TYR A 88 4.21 3.64 18.59
N ARG A 89 4.96 2.66 18.07
CA ARG A 89 6.16 2.87 17.24
C ARG A 89 5.79 3.13 15.78
N GLU A 90 6.78 3.42 14.96
CA GLU A 90 6.61 3.53 13.50
C GLU A 90 6.04 2.24 12.88
N ALA A 91 5.06 2.39 11.99
CA ALA A 91 4.34 1.32 11.31
C ALA A 91 4.44 1.45 9.80
N SER A 92 4.83 0.34 9.16
CA SER A 92 5.04 0.27 7.70
C SER A 92 4.14 -0.75 7.02
N TYR A 93 3.22 -1.37 7.76
CA TYR A 93 2.33 -2.44 7.28
C TYR A 93 0.90 -2.23 7.76
N THR A 94 -0.04 -2.74 6.99
CA THR A 94 -1.45 -2.81 7.34
C THR A 94 -1.81 -4.25 7.71
N LYS A 95 -2.41 -4.45 8.88
CA LYS A 95 -2.85 -5.75 9.39
C LYS A 95 -4.38 -5.80 9.39
N ARG A 96 -4.96 -6.78 8.70
CA ARG A 96 -6.39 -7.05 8.75
C ARG A 96 -6.78 -7.65 10.10
N LEU A 97 -7.92 -7.22 10.65
CA LEU A 97 -8.44 -7.67 11.93
C LEU A 97 -9.35 -8.90 11.81
N GLY A 98 -10.13 -8.97 10.73
CA GLY A 98 -11.03 -10.09 10.45
C GLY A 98 -10.35 -11.29 9.79
N ALA A 99 -11.16 -12.27 9.39
CA ALA A 99 -10.73 -13.55 8.81
C ALA A 99 -10.95 -13.64 7.28
N GLU A 100 -11.45 -12.57 6.66
CA GLU A 100 -11.62 -12.43 5.22
C GLU A 100 -10.27 -12.59 4.52
N ARG A 101 -10.27 -13.27 3.38
CA ARG A 101 -9.05 -13.60 2.61
C ARG A 101 -8.93 -12.83 1.30
N GLU A 102 -10.02 -12.21 0.88
CA GLU A 102 -10.12 -11.38 -0.30
C GLU A 102 -9.16 -10.20 -0.18
N VAL A 103 -8.38 -9.90 -1.22
CA VAL A 103 -7.41 -8.78 -1.14
C VAL A 103 -8.16 -7.45 -0.97
N GLU A 104 -9.24 -7.27 -1.72
CA GLU A 104 -10.05 -6.06 -1.72
C GLU A 104 -11.20 -6.20 -0.73
N VAL A 105 -11.03 -5.65 0.47
CA VAL A 105 -12.10 -5.48 1.44
C VAL A 105 -12.08 -4.03 1.90
N ILE A 106 -13.09 -3.25 1.51
CA ILE A 106 -13.20 -1.85 1.88
C ILE A 106 -13.50 -1.73 3.38
N GLY A 107 -12.76 -0.87 4.07
CA GLY A 107 -12.91 -0.59 5.48
C GLY A 107 -11.78 0.30 6.00
N GLY A 108 -11.98 0.87 7.18
CA GLY A 108 -11.01 1.74 7.82
C GLY A 108 -10.38 1.07 9.04
N ALA A 109 -10.27 1.84 10.13
CA ALA A 109 -9.70 1.39 11.40
C ALA A 109 -10.47 0.24 12.06
N ASP A 110 -11.73 0.04 11.68
CA ASP A 110 -12.58 -1.06 12.12
C ASP A 110 -12.12 -2.42 11.57
N LYS A 111 -11.53 -2.44 10.36
CA LYS A 111 -11.04 -3.66 9.69
C LYS A 111 -9.53 -3.78 9.64
N TYR A 112 -8.81 -2.66 9.79
CA TYR A 112 -7.37 -2.61 9.58
C TYR A 112 -6.65 -1.81 10.67
N HIS A 113 -5.49 -2.31 11.09
CA HIS A 113 -4.54 -1.57 11.92
C HIS A 113 -3.25 -1.32 11.16
N SER A 114 -2.71 -0.10 11.25
CA SER A 114 -1.30 0.14 10.95
C SER A 114 -0.44 -0.50 12.03
N VAL A 115 0.54 -1.33 11.64
CA VAL A 115 1.39 -2.08 12.57
C VAL A 115 2.86 -2.04 12.19
N CYS A 116 3.71 -2.08 13.22
CA CYS A 116 5.14 -2.32 13.05
C CYS A 116 5.40 -3.81 12.73
N ARG A 117 6.63 -4.13 12.32
CA ARG A 117 7.05 -5.50 11.97
C ARG A 117 6.75 -6.54 13.06
N ALA A 118 7.01 -6.19 14.32
CA ALA A 118 6.82 -7.10 15.45
C ALA A 118 5.33 -7.36 15.72
N CYS A 119 4.52 -6.29 15.74
CA CYS A 119 3.07 -6.36 15.96
C CYS A 119 2.32 -7.06 14.81
N TYR A 120 2.84 -6.97 13.58
CA TYR A 120 2.30 -7.72 12.45
C TYR A 120 2.23 -9.22 12.74
N PHE A 121 3.33 -9.82 13.21
CA PHE A 121 3.41 -11.25 13.52
C PHE A 121 2.89 -11.64 14.91
N ARG A 122 2.49 -10.67 15.74
CA ARG A 122 1.97 -10.93 17.08
C ARG A 122 0.58 -11.55 16.98
N LYS A 123 0.43 -12.76 17.54
CA LYS A 123 -0.87 -13.40 17.73
C LYS A 123 -1.70 -12.57 18.72
N ARG A 124 -2.94 -12.25 18.36
CA ARG A 124 -3.90 -11.71 19.34
C ARG A 124 -4.35 -12.84 20.28
N PRO A 125 -4.61 -12.57 21.56
CA PRO A 125 -5.40 -13.46 22.39
C PRO A 125 -6.73 -13.70 21.67
N GLN A 126 -6.99 -14.95 21.27
CA GLN A 126 -8.11 -15.29 20.39
C GLN A 126 -9.46 -14.97 21.07
N GLN A 127 -10.39 -14.38 20.33
CA GLN A 127 -11.81 -14.71 20.52
C GLN A 127 -12.07 -16.05 19.80
N PRO A 128 -12.89 -16.97 20.35
CA PRO A 128 -13.14 -18.25 19.71
C PRO A 128 -13.78 -18.05 18.33
N GLY A 129 -13.11 -18.48 17.25
CA GLY A 129 -13.71 -18.56 15.90
C GLY A 129 -12.96 -17.91 14.73
N SER A 130 -11.91 -17.11 14.93
CA SER A 130 -11.22 -16.39 13.83
C SER A 130 -9.71 -16.71 13.76
N GLU A 131 -9.33 -17.84 13.16
CA GLU A 131 -7.91 -18.12 12.88
C GLU A 131 -7.47 -17.45 11.57
N ASN A 132 -6.91 -16.24 11.65
CA ASN A 132 -6.20 -15.67 10.52
C ASN A 132 -4.70 -16.07 10.56
N LYS A 133 -4.33 -17.11 9.79
CA LYS A 133 -2.97 -17.70 9.73
C LYS A 133 -2.01 -16.94 8.80
N GLU A 134 -2.48 -15.88 8.14
CA GLU A 134 -1.70 -15.16 7.12
C GLU A 134 -0.61 -14.28 7.71
N ASN A 135 -0.70 -13.99 9.01
CA ASN A 135 0.27 -13.19 9.76
C ASN A 135 1.21 -14.05 10.63
N VAL A 136 1.39 -15.33 10.31
CA VAL A 136 2.28 -16.23 11.06
C VAL A 136 3.73 -16.04 10.58
N PRO A 137 4.70 -15.83 11.48
CA PRO A 137 6.10 -15.71 11.08
C PRO A 137 6.57 -17.03 10.44
N LEU A 138 7.13 -16.93 9.23
CA LEU A 138 7.92 -18.01 8.62
C LEU A 138 9.17 -18.23 9.49
N GLY A 139 9.11 -19.21 10.39
CA GLY A 139 10.22 -19.62 11.25
C GLY A 139 10.61 -18.58 12.31
N ALA A 140 10.04 -18.67 13.51
CA ALA A 140 10.49 -17.89 14.65
C ALA A 140 11.88 -18.38 15.12
N ARG A 141 12.93 -17.58 14.92
CA ARG A 141 14.23 -17.78 15.59
C ARG A 141 14.34 -16.91 16.85
N PRO A 142 15.05 -17.39 17.89
CA PRO A 142 15.28 -16.65 19.14
C PRO A 142 16.06 -15.34 18.91
N PRO A 143 16.03 -14.39 19.87
CA PRO A 143 16.67 -13.09 19.71
C PRO A 143 18.17 -13.27 19.48
N PRO A 144 18.77 -12.58 18.50
CA PRO A 144 20.17 -12.79 18.19
C PRO A 144 21.08 -12.08 19.21
N ALA A 145 22.20 -12.73 19.51
CA ALA A 145 23.38 -12.17 20.17
C ALA A 145 23.92 -10.94 19.39
N PRO A 146 24.89 -10.14 19.89
CA PRO A 146 25.27 -8.88 19.25
C PRO A 146 25.60 -9.09 17.76
N VAL A 147 24.76 -8.50 16.91
CA VAL A 147 24.69 -8.83 15.49
C VAL A 147 25.76 -8.05 14.74
N SER A 148 26.67 -8.75 14.08
CA SER A 148 27.60 -8.13 13.13
C SER A 148 26.81 -7.54 11.95
N ARG A 149 27.10 -6.29 11.58
CA ARG A 149 26.53 -5.68 10.37
C ARG A 149 27.17 -6.35 9.16
N GLN A 150 26.37 -7.02 8.34
CA GLN A 150 26.83 -7.67 7.11
C GLN A 150 26.27 -6.90 5.92
N ILE A 151 27.14 -6.61 4.94
CA ILE A 151 26.77 -6.08 3.64
C ILE A 151 26.97 -7.22 2.64
N PHE A 152 25.95 -7.54 1.87
CA PHE A 152 26.02 -8.52 0.79
C PHE A 152 26.09 -7.77 -0.54
N ALA A 153 27.02 -8.15 -1.41
CA ALA A 153 27.17 -7.61 -2.76
C ALA A 153 27.12 -8.78 -3.76
N SER A 154 26.51 -8.53 -4.92
CA SER A 154 26.42 -9.46 -6.05
C SER A 154 27.62 -9.36 -6.98
#